data_AF-A0A5P8Z0N8-F1
#
_entry.id   AF-A0A5P8Z0N8-F1
#
_cell.length_a   1.000
_cell.length_b   1.000
_cell.length_c   1.000
_cell.angle_alpha   90.00
_cell.angle_beta   90.00
_cell.angle_gamma   90.00
#
_symmetry.space_group_name_H-M   'P 1'
#
loop_
_entity.id
_entity.type
_entity.pdbx_description
1 polymer ?
#
loop_
_entity_poly.entity_id
_entity_poly.type
_entity_poly.pdbx_seq_one_letter_code
_entity_poly.pdbx_strand_id
1 'polypeptide(L)'
;MTRDLTYWGAALHGGQPLPVRAWVSDAIVNVSGLILSLGSAAYLLGHAAHQGADFGVLFALSAYSAALVASFLASLVYNSGPWHSVRPLLRRLDHAAIYIKISGTATPFVVMLSTPIALSMLALVWTLALYGASRKLFFWQNPSRWDPLIYLGLAWFSAAPMIALPGLVPWQTIALMAAGGGLYTSGVLIYVQHDWPYARALWHLFVLAASGSFYAALLIGAPGTLY
;
A
#
# COMPACT_ATOMS: atom_id res chain seq x y z
N MET A 1 15.51 -25.94 -23.36
CA MET A 1 15.66 -24.70 -22.56
C MET A 1 14.29 -24.07 -22.31
N THR A 2 13.34 -24.84 -21.74
CA THR A 2 11.93 -24.43 -21.55
C THR A 2 11.33 -24.95 -20.23
N ARG A 3 12.15 -25.50 -19.33
CA ARG A 3 11.69 -26.16 -18.09
C ARG A 3 11.71 -25.28 -16.83
N ASP A 4 12.14 -24.02 -16.92
CA ASP A 4 12.34 -23.19 -15.73
C ASP A 4 11.22 -22.19 -15.44
N LEU A 5 10.17 -22.10 -16.27
CA LEU A 5 9.02 -21.22 -15.99
C LEU A 5 7.94 -21.88 -15.10
N THR A 6 8.11 -23.15 -14.75
CA THR A 6 7.13 -23.96 -14.01
C THR A 6 7.31 -23.97 -12.49
N TYR A 7 8.25 -23.19 -11.93
CA TYR A 7 8.47 -23.11 -10.48
C TYR A 7 7.95 -21.81 -9.83
N TRP A 8 7.41 -20.87 -10.61
CA TRP A 8 7.16 -19.49 -10.16
C TRP A 8 5.84 -19.28 -9.38
N GLY A 9 4.89 -20.21 -9.43
CA GLY A 9 3.56 -20.10 -8.77
C GLY A 9 3.26 -21.09 -7.64
N ALA A 10 4.12 -22.10 -7.45
CA ALA A 10 3.84 -23.28 -6.62
C ALA A 10 3.50 -22.97 -5.14
N ALA A 11 4.00 -21.87 -4.58
CA ALA A 11 3.75 -21.48 -3.20
C ALA A 11 2.32 -20.98 -2.93
N LEU A 12 1.55 -20.60 -3.96
CA LEU A 12 0.19 -20.04 -3.82
C LEU A 12 -0.90 -20.92 -4.46
N HIS A 13 -0.55 -21.85 -5.36
CA HIS A 13 -1.49 -22.79 -5.99
C HIS A 13 -1.17 -24.26 -5.65
N GLY A 14 -1.03 -24.59 -4.36
CA GLY A 14 -0.91 -25.99 -3.92
C GLY A 14 0.20 -26.79 -4.61
N GLY A 15 1.31 -26.14 -4.99
CA GLY A 15 2.43 -26.77 -5.70
C GLY A 15 2.43 -26.60 -7.22
N GLN A 16 1.36 -26.09 -7.85
CA GLN A 16 1.27 -25.93 -9.30
C GLN A 16 1.76 -24.55 -9.78
N PRO A 17 2.48 -24.46 -10.90
CA PRO A 17 2.86 -23.18 -11.50
C PRO A 17 1.65 -22.35 -11.96
N LEU A 18 1.78 -21.03 -11.83
CA LEU A 18 0.85 -20.08 -12.45
C LEU A 18 0.95 -20.17 -13.98
N PRO A 19 -0.17 -20.03 -14.70
CA PRO A 19 -0.14 -19.79 -16.14
C PRO A 19 0.66 -18.52 -16.47
N VAL A 20 1.49 -18.55 -17.52
CA VAL A 20 2.33 -17.42 -17.95
C VAL A 20 1.52 -16.12 -18.07
N ARG A 21 0.33 -16.19 -18.68
CA ARG A 21 -0.58 -15.03 -18.82
C ARG A 21 -1.00 -14.40 -17.49
N ALA A 22 -1.18 -15.20 -16.44
CA ALA A 22 -1.56 -14.70 -15.11
C ALA A 22 -0.37 -14.04 -14.42
N TRP A 23 0.82 -14.63 -14.55
CA TRP A 23 2.06 -14.03 -14.07
C TRP A 23 2.39 -12.71 -14.79
N VAL A 24 2.25 -12.67 -16.13
CA VAL A 24 2.43 -11.43 -16.92
C VAL A 24 1.44 -10.35 -16.48
N SER A 25 0.18 -10.72 -16.24
CA SER A 25 -0.84 -9.77 -15.76
C SER A 25 -0.43 -9.16 -14.41
N ASP A 26 0.05 -9.99 -13.49
CA ASP A 26 0.53 -9.55 -12.18
C ASP A 26 1.75 -8.61 -12.27
N ALA A 27 2.68 -8.94 -13.16
CA ALA A 27 3.86 -8.11 -13.43
C ALA A 27 3.47 -6.76 -14.03
N ILE A 28 2.56 -6.72 -15.01
CA ILE A 28 2.06 -5.48 -15.63
C ILE A 28 1.46 -4.55 -14.58
N VAL A 29 0.63 -5.08 -13.68
CA VAL A 29 -0.01 -4.28 -12.63
C VAL A 29 1.04 -3.70 -11.68
N ASN A 30 2.05 -4.49 -11.27
CA ASN A 30 3.11 -4.02 -10.38
C ASN A 30 4.05 -2.99 -11.05
N VAL A 31 4.42 -3.19 -12.31
CA VAL A 31 5.21 -2.22 -13.09
C VAL A 31 4.43 -0.91 -13.23
N SER A 32 3.14 -1.00 -13.58
CA SER A 32 2.27 0.17 -13.66
C SER A 32 2.18 0.89 -12.31
N GLY A 33 2.02 0.13 -11.22
CA GLY A 33 1.98 0.68 -9.87
C GLY A 33 3.28 1.38 -9.48
N LEU A 34 4.45 0.84 -9.81
CA LEU A 34 5.73 1.48 -9.54
C LEU A 34 5.87 2.80 -10.33
N ILE A 35 5.61 2.77 -11.65
CA ILE A 35 5.69 3.97 -12.50
C ILE A 35 4.74 5.06 -12.00
N LEU A 36 3.48 4.69 -11.75
CA LEU A 36 2.47 5.62 -11.25
C LEU A 36 2.84 6.15 -9.87
N SER A 37 3.39 5.32 -8.97
CA SER A 37 3.81 5.76 -7.63
C SER A 37 4.95 6.77 -7.68
N LEU A 38 5.93 6.58 -8.57
CA LEU A 38 7.05 7.52 -8.76
C LEU A 38 6.56 8.85 -9.33
N GLY A 39 5.72 8.81 -10.37
CA GLY A 39 5.12 10.02 -10.95
C GLY A 39 4.22 10.76 -9.96
N SER A 40 3.40 10.02 -9.21
CA SER A 40 2.52 10.55 -8.17
C SER A 40 3.32 11.21 -7.05
N ALA A 41 4.38 10.56 -6.56
CA ALA A 41 5.27 11.11 -5.54
C ALA A 41 5.94 12.42 -6.00
N ALA A 42 6.53 12.42 -7.20
CA ALA A 42 7.19 13.59 -7.76
C ALA A 42 6.20 14.75 -7.94
N TYR A 43 5.03 14.49 -8.53
CA TYR A 43 4.01 15.51 -8.75
C TYR A 43 3.43 16.04 -7.45
N LEU A 44 3.02 15.16 -6.51
CA LEU A 44 2.40 15.58 -5.25
C LEU A 44 3.35 16.45 -4.42
N LEU A 45 4.62 16.05 -4.29
CA LEU A 45 5.61 16.82 -3.55
C LEU A 45 5.98 18.12 -4.24
N GLY A 46 6.21 18.09 -5.57
CA GLY A 46 6.53 19.28 -6.34
C GLY A 46 5.39 20.30 -6.31
N HIS A 47 4.16 19.84 -6.44
CA HIS A 47 2.96 20.67 -6.38
C HIS A 47 2.76 21.29 -4.99
N ALA A 48 2.82 20.48 -3.92
CA ALA A 48 2.71 20.99 -2.55
C ALA A 48 3.81 22.02 -2.22
N ALA A 49 5.05 21.77 -2.65
CA ALA A 49 6.16 22.70 -2.45
C ALA A 49 5.97 24.01 -3.24
N HIS A 50 5.53 23.94 -4.49
CA HIS A 50 5.22 25.11 -5.31
C HIS A 50 4.13 25.99 -4.68
N GLN A 51 3.19 25.36 -3.97
CA GLN A 51 2.07 26.02 -3.31
C GLN A 51 2.40 26.50 -1.88
N GLY A 52 3.67 26.41 -1.48
CA GLY A 52 4.13 26.92 -0.19
C GLY A 52 3.68 26.10 1.02
N ALA A 53 3.42 24.80 0.83
CA ALA A 53 3.13 23.91 1.95
C ALA A 53 4.24 23.97 3.01
N ASP A 54 3.84 23.97 4.28
CA ASP A 54 4.80 23.99 5.38
C ASP A 54 5.61 22.69 5.48
N PHE A 55 6.66 22.72 6.32
CA PHE A 55 7.53 21.58 6.53
C PHE A 55 6.79 20.34 7.03
N GLY A 56 5.78 20.50 7.91
CA GLY A 56 5.02 19.39 8.47
C GLY A 56 4.23 18.64 7.39
N VAL A 57 3.56 19.39 6.52
CA VAL A 57 2.82 18.83 5.37
C VAL A 57 3.78 18.15 4.39
N LEU A 58 4.88 18.80 4.02
CA LEU A 58 5.87 18.22 3.10
C LEU A 58 6.50 16.93 3.66
N PHE A 59 6.82 16.91 4.95
CA PHE A 59 7.33 15.71 5.62
C PHE A 59 6.30 14.57 5.58
N ALA A 60 5.03 14.88 5.86
CA ALA A 60 3.95 13.90 5.86
C ALA A 60 3.68 13.33 4.46
N LEU A 61 3.65 14.17 3.43
CA LEU A 61 3.52 13.75 2.03
C LEU A 61 4.74 12.96 1.56
N SER A 62 5.93 13.26 2.07
CA SER A 62 7.16 12.51 1.78
C SER A 62 7.10 11.11 2.39
N ALA A 63 6.63 10.98 3.63
CA ALA A 63 6.43 9.69 4.28
C ALA A 63 5.41 8.82 3.53
N TYR A 64 4.29 9.41 3.09
CA TYR A 64 3.32 8.76 2.22
C TYR A 64 3.95 8.27 0.91
N SER A 65 4.65 9.18 0.21
CA SER A 65 5.24 8.92 -1.10
C SER A 65 6.31 7.83 -1.05
N ALA A 66 7.19 7.88 -0.05
CA ALA A 66 8.22 6.87 0.16
C ALA A 66 7.62 5.49 0.46
N ALA A 67 6.59 5.43 1.32
CA ALA A 67 5.91 4.19 1.64
C ALA A 67 5.16 3.59 0.43
N LEU A 68 4.54 4.44 -0.39
CA LEU A 68 3.87 4.05 -1.63
C LEU A 68 4.85 3.43 -2.63
N VAL A 69 5.96 4.13 -2.93
CA VAL A 69 7.00 3.65 -3.85
C VAL A 69 7.66 2.38 -3.33
N ALA A 70 8.02 2.34 -2.05
CA ALA A 70 8.65 1.18 -1.43
C ALA A 70 7.76 -0.07 -1.51
N SER A 71 6.45 0.07 -1.31
CA SER A 71 5.51 -1.05 -1.41
C SER A 71 5.38 -1.59 -2.83
N PHE A 72 5.23 -0.75 -3.85
CA PHE A 72 5.16 -1.24 -5.23
C PHE A 72 6.49 -1.80 -5.72
N LEU A 73 7.61 -1.21 -5.30
CA LEU A 73 8.93 -1.74 -5.61
C LEU A 73 9.15 -3.12 -4.98
N ALA A 74 8.84 -3.28 -3.70
CA ALA A 74 8.97 -4.56 -3.00
C ALA A 74 8.09 -5.63 -3.65
N SER A 75 6.84 -5.30 -3.98
CA SER A 75 5.92 -6.24 -4.64
C SER A 75 6.37 -6.62 -6.05
N LEU A 76 6.82 -5.64 -6.84
CA LEU A 76 7.34 -5.88 -8.18
C LEU A 76 8.55 -6.84 -8.13
N VAL A 77 9.53 -6.52 -7.29
CA VAL A 77 10.75 -7.32 -7.16
C VAL A 77 10.40 -8.72 -6.68
N TYR A 78 9.55 -8.86 -5.66
CA TYR A 78 9.15 -10.17 -5.14
C TYR A 78 8.38 -11.03 -6.16
N ASN A 79 7.42 -10.45 -6.89
CA ASN A 79 6.50 -11.20 -7.75
C ASN A 79 7.04 -11.43 -9.18
N SER A 80 7.95 -10.59 -9.66
CA SER A 80 8.36 -10.59 -11.08
C SER A 80 9.79 -11.08 -11.34
N GLY A 81 10.65 -11.18 -10.34
CA GLY A 81 12.05 -11.54 -10.58
C GLY A 81 12.38 -13.03 -10.34
N PRO A 82 13.42 -13.56 -11.02
CA PRO A 82 13.78 -14.97 -10.98
C PRO A 82 14.60 -15.35 -9.72
N TRP A 83 14.17 -14.91 -8.55
CA TRP A 83 14.95 -15.03 -7.32
C TRP A 83 14.72 -16.40 -6.67
N HIS A 84 15.76 -17.21 -6.57
CA HIS A 84 15.68 -18.50 -5.87
C HIS A 84 16.18 -18.38 -4.42
N SER A 85 17.40 -17.86 -4.23
CA SER A 85 18.05 -17.76 -2.93
C SER A 85 17.45 -16.68 -2.01
N VAL A 86 17.09 -15.53 -2.57
CA VAL A 86 16.61 -14.36 -1.79
C VAL A 86 15.08 -14.24 -1.75
N ARG A 87 14.33 -15.15 -2.38
CA ARG A 87 12.85 -15.10 -2.43
C ARG A 87 12.18 -15.02 -1.06
N PRO A 88 12.62 -15.80 -0.03
CA PRO A 88 12.03 -15.70 1.29
C PRO A 88 12.20 -14.31 1.92
N LEU A 89 13.35 -13.67 1.70
CA LEU A 89 13.61 -12.31 2.18
C LEU A 89 12.76 -11.28 1.43
N LEU A 90 12.70 -11.35 0.10
CA LEU A 90 11.88 -10.45 -0.71
C LEU A 90 10.39 -10.55 -0.35
N ARG A 91 9.90 -11.76 -0.07
CA ARG A 91 8.54 -11.99 0.42
C ARG A 91 8.29 -11.30 1.77
N ARG A 92 9.26 -11.37 2.68
CA ARG A 92 9.17 -10.71 3.99
C ARG A 92 9.16 -9.19 3.84
N LEU A 93 10.01 -8.65 2.95
CA LEU A 93 10.06 -7.24 2.62
C LEU A 93 8.74 -6.74 2.03
N ASP A 94 8.19 -7.47 1.05
CA ASP A 94 6.91 -7.14 0.42
C ASP A 94 5.77 -7.06 1.45
N HIS A 95 5.64 -8.07 2.31
CA HIS A 95 4.63 -8.04 3.35
C HIS A 95 4.90 -7.03 4.47
N ALA A 96 6.17 -6.77 4.80
CA ALA A 96 6.52 -5.72 5.77
C ALA A 96 6.17 -4.33 5.22
N ALA A 97 6.33 -4.11 3.92
CA ALA A 97 6.00 -2.85 3.26
C ALA A 97 4.52 -2.50 3.37
N ILE A 98 3.61 -3.48 3.49
CA ILE A 98 2.18 -3.23 3.70
C ILE A 98 1.93 -2.45 5.01
N TYR A 99 2.62 -2.82 6.10
CA TYR A 99 2.51 -2.09 7.38
C TYR A 99 2.94 -0.63 7.23
N ILE A 100 4.09 -0.42 6.58
CA ILE A 100 4.65 0.92 6.36
C ILE A 100 3.74 1.74 5.41
N LYS A 101 3.15 1.10 4.40
CA LYS A 101 2.19 1.73 3.49
C LYS A 101 0.94 2.19 4.22
N ILE A 102 0.41 1.40 5.15
CA ILE A 102 -0.75 1.78 5.96
C ILE A 102 -0.44 3.03 6.80
N SER A 103 0.64 3.01 7.57
CA SER A 103 1.01 4.15 8.42
C SER A 103 1.38 5.39 7.59
N GLY A 104 2.11 5.21 6.49
CA GLY A 104 2.45 6.27 5.54
C GLY A 104 1.21 6.91 4.90
N THR A 105 0.20 6.11 4.55
CA THR A 105 -1.08 6.62 4.01
C THR A 105 -1.84 7.48 5.01
N ALA A 106 -1.85 7.10 6.28
CA ALA A 106 -2.56 7.86 7.30
C ALA A 106 -1.87 9.18 7.69
N THR A 107 -0.54 9.24 7.57
CA THR A 107 0.30 10.33 8.06
C THR A 107 -0.15 11.72 7.58
N PRO A 108 -0.27 12.02 6.27
CA PRO A 108 -0.66 13.36 5.81
C PRO A 108 -2.06 13.77 6.27
N PHE A 109 -3.05 12.88 6.26
CA PHE A 109 -4.40 13.20 6.72
C PHE A 109 -4.44 13.56 8.21
N VAL A 110 -3.66 12.85 9.03
CA VAL A 110 -3.61 13.11 10.48
C VAL A 110 -2.81 14.38 10.78
N VAL A 111 -1.72 14.63 10.05
CA VAL A 111 -0.96 15.88 10.18
C VAL A 111 -1.83 17.08 9.81
N MET A 112 -2.70 16.98 8.79
CA MET A 112 -3.65 18.05 8.47
C MET A 112 -4.65 18.35 9.59
N LEU A 113 -5.05 17.35 10.39
CA LEU A 113 -5.88 17.58 11.58
C LEU A 113 -5.12 18.31 12.68
N SER A 114 -3.82 18.02 12.83
CA SER A 114 -2.92 18.67 13.81
C SER A 114 -3.43 18.68 15.26
N THR A 115 -4.35 17.79 15.63
CA THR A 115 -4.83 17.69 17.01
C THR A 115 -3.94 16.74 17.84
N PRO A 116 -3.73 17.00 19.15
CA PRO A 116 -2.92 16.12 20.00
C PRO A 116 -3.40 14.66 20.02
N ILE A 117 -4.72 14.46 19.99
CA ILE A 117 -5.33 13.13 19.97
C ILE A 117 -5.00 12.42 18.65
N ALA A 118 -5.19 13.08 17.50
CA ALA A 118 -4.92 12.49 16.20
C ALA A 118 -3.43 12.13 16.06
N LEU A 119 -2.52 13.02 16.46
CA LEU A 119 -1.07 12.77 16.44
C LEU A 119 -0.66 11.62 17.36
N SER A 120 -1.28 11.50 18.54
CA SER A 120 -1.05 10.37 19.45
C SER A 120 -1.51 9.04 18.85
N MET A 121 -2.66 9.04 18.16
CA MET A 121 -3.14 7.86 17.42
C MET A 121 -2.19 7.51 16.27
N LEU A 122 -1.69 8.50 15.52
CA LEU A 122 -0.72 8.28 14.45
C LEU A 122 0.59 7.67 14.98
N ALA A 123 1.09 8.15 16.13
CA ALA A 123 2.27 7.57 16.78
C ALA A 123 2.04 6.10 17.16
N LEU A 124 0.85 5.77 17.66
CA LEU A 124 0.46 4.39 17.95
C LEU A 124 0.37 3.54 16.67
N VAL A 125 -0.22 4.07 15.59
CA VAL A 125 -0.27 3.40 14.27
C VAL A 125 1.14 3.09 13.78
N TRP A 126 2.06 4.04 13.81
CA TRP A 126 3.45 3.83 13.41
C TRP A 126 4.16 2.81 14.30
N THR A 127 3.93 2.84 15.61
CA THR A 127 4.51 1.87 16.55
C THR A 127 4.04 0.45 16.22
N LEU A 128 2.74 0.26 16.02
CA LEU A 128 2.17 -1.04 15.64
C LEU A 128 2.64 -1.48 14.24
N ALA A 129 2.76 -0.56 13.29
CA ALA A 129 3.27 -0.83 11.95
C ALA A 129 4.74 -1.29 11.98
N LEU A 130 5.60 -0.58 12.69
CA LEU A 130 7.02 -0.93 12.84
C LEU A 130 7.19 -2.25 13.58
N TYR A 131 6.39 -2.50 14.62
CA TYR A 131 6.37 -3.78 15.31
C TYR A 131 5.96 -4.91 14.36
N GLY A 132 4.85 -4.76 13.64
CA GLY A 132 4.35 -5.74 12.66
C GLY A 132 5.35 -6.01 11.53
N ALA A 133 5.93 -4.95 10.96
CA ALA A 133 6.97 -5.04 9.94
C ALA A 133 8.20 -5.79 10.47
N SER A 134 8.70 -5.45 11.66
CA SER A 134 9.85 -6.12 12.29
C SER A 134 9.57 -7.60 12.55
N ARG A 135 8.37 -7.92 13.06
CA ARG A 135 7.94 -9.33 13.24
C ARG A 135 7.95 -10.10 11.93
N LYS A 136 7.51 -9.46 10.84
CA LYS A 136 7.53 -10.06 9.49
C LYS A 136 8.95 -10.26 8.95
N LEU A 137 9.85 -9.30 9.17
CA LEU A 137 11.22 -9.37 8.67
C LEU A 137 12.07 -10.42 9.39
N PHE A 138 12.00 -10.47 10.72
CA PHE A 138 12.94 -11.26 11.52
C PHE A 138 12.40 -12.63 11.96
N PHE A 139 11.09 -12.75 12.19
CA PHE A 139 10.53 -13.93 12.89
C PHE A 139 9.55 -14.75 12.04
N TRP A 140 9.13 -14.26 10.88
CA TRP A 140 8.08 -14.91 10.09
C TRP A 140 8.63 -15.93 9.09
N GLN A 141 8.20 -17.18 9.22
CA GLN A 141 8.69 -18.29 8.40
C GLN A 141 7.67 -18.71 7.34
N ASN A 142 6.38 -18.79 7.70
CA ASN A 142 5.31 -19.28 6.83
C ASN A 142 4.16 -18.27 6.67
N PRO A 143 3.70 -18.03 5.43
CA PRO A 143 2.53 -17.19 5.19
C PRO A 143 1.23 -17.77 5.71
N SER A 144 0.48 -16.90 6.40
CA SER A 144 -0.84 -17.21 6.93
C SER A 144 -1.89 -16.51 6.09
N ARG A 145 -2.98 -17.23 5.76
CA ARG A 145 -4.17 -16.64 5.14
C ARG A 145 -4.83 -15.56 6.00
N TRP A 146 -4.48 -15.49 7.28
CA TRP A 146 -5.00 -14.51 8.23
C TRP A 146 -4.19 -13.22 8.32
N ASP A 147 -2.98 -13.19 7.74
CA ASP A 147 -2.14 -11.99 7.72
C ASP A 147 -2.87 -10.73 7.20
N PRO A 148 -3.71 -10.80 6.14
CA PRO A 148 -4.48 -9.66 5.66
C PRO A 148 -5.46 -9.08 6.68
N LEU A 149 -6.00 -9.88 7.61
CA LEU A 149 -6.93 -9.37 8.62
C LEU A 149 -6.24 -8.44 9.62
N ILE A 150 -4.97 -8.71 9.95
CA ILE A 150 -4.18 -7.85 10.83
C ILE A 150 -3.88 -6.52 10.12
N TYR A 151 -3.56 -6.57 8.82
CA TYR A 151 -3.35 -5.38 8.01
C TYR A 151 -4.63 -4.54 7.93
N LEU A 152 -5.77 -5.20 7.70
CA LEU A 152 -7.06 -4.55 7.62
C LEU A 152 -7.45 -3.93 8.96
N GLY A 153 -7.24 -4.62 10.08
CA GLY A 153 -7.45 -4.09 11.42
C GLY A 153 -6.60 -2.84 11.70
N LEU A 154 -5.31 -2.86 11.35
CA LEU A 154 -4.45 -1.69 11.48
C LEU A 154 -4.89 -0.53 10.56
N ALA A 155 -5.34 -0.84 9.34
CA ALA A 155 -5.81 0.16 8.39
C ALA A 155 -7.07 0.87 8.89
N TRP A 156 -8.08 0.13 9.35
CA TRP A 156 -9.29 0.72 9.93
C TRP A 156 -9.01 1.46 11.24
N PHE A 157 -8.09 0.95 12.07
CA PHE A 157 -7.61 1.68 13.24
C PHE A 157 -6.98 3.03 12.85
N SER A 158 -6.15 3.05 11.80
CA SER A 158 -5.53 4.28 11.30
C SER A 158 -6.53 5.29 10.71
N ALA A 159 -7.71 4.83 10.29
CA ALA A 159 -8.78 5.68 9.76
C ALA A 159 -9.60 6.38 10.85
N ALA A 160 -9.54 5.92 12.10
CA ALA A 160 -10.31 6.50 13.20
C ALA A 160 -10.12 8.02 13.39
N PRO A 161 -8.89 8.60 13.41
CA PRO A 161 -8.73 10.05 13.50
C PRO A 161 -9.33 10.80 12.30
N MET A 162 -9.39 10.16 11.12
CA MET A 162 -9.88 10.77 9.88
C MET A 162 -11.38 11.06 9.89
N ILE A 163 -12.13 10.50 10.86
CA ILE A 163 -13.56 10.80 11.06
C ILE A 163 -13.78 12.29 11.39
N ALA A 164 -12.75 12.99 11.86
CA ALA A 164 -12.78 14.42 12.14
C ALA A 164 -12.49 15.32 10.91
N LEU A 165 -12.18 14.75 9.74
CA LEU A 165 -11.90 15.52 8.51
C LEU A 165 -13.12 16.21 7.85
N PRO A 166 -14.36 15.69 7.94
CA PRO A 166 -15.51 16.38 7.36
C PRO A 166 -15.64 17.81 7.88
N GLY A 167 -15.76 18.78 6.96
CA GLY A 167 -15.78 20.21 7.27
C GLY A 167 -14.40 20.88 7.25
N LEU A 168 -13.31 20.11 7.20
CA LEU A 168 -11.93 20.62 7.06
C LEU A 168 -11.37 20.44 5.64
N VAL A 169 -11.90 19.47 4.89
CA VAL A 169 -11.50 19.16 3.51
C VAL A 169 -12.73 19.10 2.60
N PRO A 170 -12.56 19.24 1.27
CA PRO A 170 -13.63 19.04 0.31
C PRO A 170 -14.27 17.65 0.46
N TRP A 171 -15.58 17.55 0.23
CA TRP A 171 -16.31 16.27 0.27
C TRP A 171 -15.68 15.20 -0.63
N GLN A 172 -15.12 15.61 -1.77
CA GLN A 172 -14.44 14.73 -2.72
C GLN A 172 -13.27 13.97 -2.06
N THR A 173 -12.52 14.63 -1.17
CA THR A 173 -11.44 14.00 -0.40
C THR A 173 -12.00 12.86 0.46
N ILE A 174 -13.10 13.10 1.18
CA ILE A 174 -13.75 12.07 2.01
C ILE A 174 -14.27 10.91 1.16
N ALA A 175 -14.93 11.20 0.05
CA ALA A 175 -15.46 10.19 -0.86
C ALA A 175 -14.33 9.31 -1.45
N LEU A 176 -13.21 9.91 -1.84
CA LEU A 176 -12.04 9.19 -2.36
C LEU A 176 -11.34 8.36 -1.28
N MET A 177 -11.28 8.84 -0.04
CA MET A 177 -10.75 8.06 1.09
C MET A 177 -11.64 6.84 1.38
N ALA A 178 -12.97 7.04 1.40
CA ALA A 178 -13.93 5.96 1.59
C ALA A 178 -13.86 4.93 0.45
N ALA A 179 -13.78 5.39 -0.80
CA ALA A 179 -13.58 4.52 -1.96
C ALA A 179 -12.26 3.74 -1.87
N GLY A 180 -11.16 4.39 -1.48
CA GLY A 180 -9.86 3.75 -1.28
C GLY A 180 -9.88 2.69 -0.18
N GLY A 181 -10.49 2.99 0.97
CA GLY A 181 -10.68 2.04 2.07
C GLY A 181 -11.56 0.85 1.67
N GLY A 182 -12.64 1.10 0.92
CA GLY A 182 -13.50 0.08 0.34
C GLY A 182 -12.74 -0.83 -0.62
N LEU A 183 -11.96 -0.27 -1.55
CA LEU A 183 -11.14 -1.03 -2.49
C LEU A 183 -10.11 -1.91 -1.77
N TYR A 184 -9.42 -1.41 -0.75
CA TYR A 184 -8.51 -2.26 0.05
C TYR A 184 -9.26 -3.42 0.73
N THR A 185 -10.42 -3.13 1.32
CA THR A 185 -11.23 -4.13 2.02
C THR A 185 -11.74 -5.20 1.05
N SER A 186 -12.28 -4.80 -0.10
CA SER A 186 -12.72 -5.72 -1.14
C SER A 186 -11.58 -6.53 -1.74
N GLY A 187 -10.40 -5.92 -1.89
CA GLY A 187 -9.18 -6.61 -2.33
C GLY A 187 -8.84 -7.81 -1.43
N VAL A 188 -9.01 -7.68 -0.11
CA VAL A 188 -8.71 -8.77 0.84
C VAL A 188 -9.57 -10.01 0.55
N LEU A 189 -10.83 -9.83 0.14
CA LEU A 189 -11.72 -10.93 -0.25
C LEU A 189 -11.22 -11.68 -1.48
N ILE A 190 -10.57 -10.97 -2.42
CA ILE A 190 -9.99 -11.56 -3.62
C ILE A 190 -8.66 -12.25 -3.29
N TYR A 191 -7.85 -11.65 -2.41
CA TYR A 191 -6.57 -12.20 -1.99
C TYR A 191 -6.72 -13.58 -1.32
N VAL A 192 -7.78 -13.78 -0.53
CA VAL A 192 -8.03 -15.07 0.12
C VAL A 192 -8.53 -16.15 -0.84
N GLN A 193 -8.82 -15.81 -2.11
CA GLN A 193 -9.23 -16.78 -3.12
C GLN A 193 -8.00 -17.42 -3.81
N HIS A 194 -7.67 -18.65 -3.42
CA HIS A 194 -6.45 -19.33 -3.89
C HIS A 194 -6.66 -20.17 -5.16
N ASP A 195 -7.91 -20.44 -5.56
CA ASP A 195 -8.18 -21.35 -6.68
C ASP A 195 -8.18 -20.66 -8.04
N TRP A 196 -8.19 -19.32 -8.07
CA TRP A 196 -8.28 -18.56 -9.31
C TRP A 196 -6.91 -18.02 -9.74
N PRO A 197 -6.39 -18.39 -10.93
CA PRO A 197 -5.03 -18.01 -11.36
C PRO A 197 -4.76 -16.51 -11.40
N TYR A 198 -5.79 -15.68 -11.57
CA TYR A 198 -5.69 -14.22 -11.67
C TYR A 198 -5.95 -13.49 -10.34
N ALA A 199 -6.24 -14.20 -9.25
CA ALA A 199 -6.56 -13.59 -7.96
C ALA A 199 -5.46 -12.64 -7.47
N ARG A 200 -4.18 -12.99 -7.70
CA ARG A 200 -3.04 -12.14 -7.33
C ARG A 200 -2.97 -10.85 -8.14
N ALA A 201 -3.11 -10.95 -9.46
CA ALA A 201 -3.10 -9.77 -10.34
C ALA A 201 -4.27 -8.85 -10.01
N LEU A 202 -5.46 -9.41 -9.75
CA LEU A 202 -6.63 -8.64 -9.36
C LEU A 202 -6.45 -8.01 -7.96
N TRP A 203 -5.89 -8.72 -6.99
CA TRP A 203 -5.49 -8.14 -5.70
C TRP A 203 -4.60 -6.91 -5.87
N HIS A 204 -3.52 -7.02 -6.66
CA HIS A 204 -2.63 -5.89 -6.91
C HIS A 204 -3.33 -4.75 -7.66
N LEU A 205 -4.32 -5.05 -8.51
CA LEU A 205 -5.10 -4.02 -9.19
C LEU A 205 -5.98 -3.26 -8.21
N PHE A 206 -6.62 -3.93 -7.26
CA PHE A 206 -7.37 -3.27 -6.18
C PHE A 206 -6.46 -2.42 -5.29
N VAL A 207 -5.26 -2.91 -4.97
CA VAL A 207 -4.23 -2.16 -4.22
C VAL A 207 -3.79 -0.91 -5.00
N LEU A 208 -3.62 -1.01 -6.31
CA LEU A 208 -3.28 0.13 -7.19
C LEU A 208 -4.42 1.15 -7.27
N ALA A 209 -5.66 0.70 -7.51
CA ALA A 209 -6.82 1.57 -7.56
C ALA A 209 -7.05 2.29 -6.22
N ALA A 210 -6.93 1.58 -5.09
CA ALA A 210 -7.02 2.17 -3.76
C ALA A 210 -5.92 3.22 -3.52
N SER A 211 -4.68 2.91 -3.90
CA SER A 211 -3.56 3.85 -3.86
C SER A 211 -3.82 5.12 -4.67
N GLY A 212 -4.36 4.98 -5.89
CA GLY A 212 -4.76 6.11 -6.74
C GLY A 212 -5.85 6.96 -6.10
N SER A 213 -6.82 6.33 -5.43
CA SER A 213 -7.88 7.03 -4.70
C SER A 213 -7.33 7.88 -3.55
N PHE A 214 -6.44 7.32 -2.72
CA PHE A 214 -5.79 8.08 -1.64
C PHE A 214 -4.87 9.18 -2.17
N TYR A 215 -4.15 8.95 -3.26
CA TYR A 215 -3.36 9.98 -3.93
C TYR A 215 -4.24 11.14 -4.38
N ALA A 216 -5.35 10.86 -5.07
CA ALA A 216 -6.29 11.88 -5.52
C ALA A 216 -6.92 12.63 -4.34
N ALA A 217 -7.24 11.93 -3.25
CA ALA A 217 -7.73 12.55 -2.02
C ALA A 217 -6.73 13.55 -1.44
N LEU A 218 -5.44 13.21 -1.41
CA LEU A 218 -4.36 14.10 -0.95
C LEU A 218 -4.15 15.27 -1.88
N LEU A 219 -4.20 15.05 -3.19
CA LEU A 219 -4.03 16.10 -4.19
C LEU A 219 -5.15 17.15 -4.15
N ILE A 220 -6.36 16.75 -3.74
CA ILE A 220 -7.51 17.67 -3.62
C ILE A 220 -7.59 18.28 -2.22
N GLY A 221 -7.25 17.51 -1.20
CA GLY A 221 -7.52 17.86 0.20
C GLY A 221 -6.37 18.54 0.93
N ALA A 222 -5.11 18.33 0.53
CA ALA A 222 -3.98 18.89 1.28
C ALA A 222 -3.91 20.43 1.10
N PRO A 223 -3.59 21.20 2.16
CA PRO A 223 -3.43 22.64 2.05
C PRO A 223 -2.43 23.02 0.95
N GLY A 224 -2.79 24.01 0.12
CA GLY A 224 -2.03 24.39 -1.06
C GLY A 224 -2.22 23.49 -2.28
N THR A 225 -2.87 22.33 -2.18
CA THR A 225 -2.95 21.42 -3.34
C THR A 225 -4.12 21.67 -4.29
N LEU A 226 -5.18 22.39 -3.92
CA LEU A 226 -6.18 22.91 -4.88
C LEU A 226 -6.94 24.16 -4.42
N TYR A 227 -6.57 24.79 -3.28
CA TYR A 227 -7.18 26.03 -2.78
C TYR A 227 -6.16 26.86 -2.00
#